data_AF-A0A935CBB1-F1
#
_entry.id   AF-A0A935CBB1-F1
#
_cell.length_a   1.000
_cell.length_b   1.000
_cell.length_c   1.000
_cell.angle_alpha   90.00
_cell.angle_beta   90.00
_cell.angle_gamma   90.00
#
_symmetry.space_group_name_H-M   'P 1'
#
loop_
_entity.id
_entity.type
_entity.pdbx_description
1 polymer ?
#
loop_
_entity_poly.entity_id
_entity_poly.type
_entity_poly.pdbx_seq_one_letter_code
_entity_poly.pdbx_strand_id
1 'polypeptide(L)' 'MIISLSRQQWTDTSAYNDPEIVWRMNKEHHAGLIVAAETPERVQELLESYTQRFMHDFYATMPVPDKPTS' A
#
# COMPACT_ATOMS: atom_id res chain seq x y z
N MET A 1 4.77 2.99 9.05
CA MET A 1 4.37 3.48 7.71
C MET A 1 4.41 2.32 6.73
N ILE A 2 3.52 2.31 5.73
CA ILE A 2 3.52 1.32 4.64
C ILE A 2 3.60 2.01 3.27
N ILE A 3 4.40 1.46 2.36
CA ILE A 3 4.56 1.90 0.97
C ILE A 3 4.69 0.66 0.07
N SER A 4 4.08 0.70 -1.11
CA SER A 4 4.20 -0.33 -2.15
C SER A 4 4.18 0.27 -3.56
N LEU A 5 4.77 -0.42 -4.54
CA LEU A 5 4.54 -0.12 -5.94
C LEU A 5 3.11 -0.50 -6.33
N SER A 6 2.49 0.37 -7.13
CA SER A 6 1.12 0.21 -7.58
C SER A 6 1.07 0.01 -9.09
N ARG A 7 0.29 -0.97 -9.52
CA ARG A 7 -0.04 -1.16 -10.94
C ARG A 7 -0.91 -0.03 -11.50
N GLN A 8 -1.55 0.74 -10.63
CA GLN A 8 -2.37 1.90 -10.99
C GLN A 8 -1.48 3.14 -11.10
N GLN A 9 -1.72 3.99 -12.10
CA GLN A 9 -0.99 5.26 -12.22
C GLN A 9 -1.29 6.17 -11.02
N TRP A 10 -2.57 6.35 -10.68
CA TRP A 10 -3.00 7.06 -9.48
C TRP A 10 -3.73 6.09 -8.56
N THR A 11 -3.05 5.65 -7.50
CA THR A 11 -3.61 4.66 -6.57
C THR A 11 -4.72 5.29 -5.74
N ASP A 12 -5.93 4.75 -5.86
CA ASP A 12 -6.99 5.07 -4.92
C ASP A 12 -6.83 4.29 -3.61
N THR A 13 -6.73 5.00 -2.49
CA THR A 13 -6.68 4.43 -1.14
C THR A 13 -7.95 4.72 -0.33
N SER A 14 -9.03 5.18 -0.97
CA SER A 14 -10.30 5.52 -0.32
C SER A 14 -10.90 4.37 0.51
N ALA A 15 -10.60 3.12 0.14
CA ALA A 15 -11.02 1.91 0.84
C ALA A 15 -10.29 1.63 2.18
N TYR A 16 -9.33 2.47 2.56
CA TYR A 16 -8.65 2.46 3.86
C TYR A 16 -9.14 3.67 4.64
N ASN A 17 -9.90 3.49 5.71
CA ASN A 17 -10.73 4.53 6.30
C ASN A 17 -10.63 4.60 7.83
N ASP A 18 -9.69 3.86 8.43
CA ASP A 18 -9.37 3.99 9.85
C ASP A 18 -8.95 5.45 10.19
N PRO A 19 -9.49 6.03 11.27
CA PRO A 19 -9.20 7.42 11.67
C PRO A 19 -7.72 7.64 12.02
N GLU A 20 -6.98 6.58 12.31
CA GLU A 20 -5.55 6.59 12.56
C GLU A 20 -4.71 6.91 11.31
N ILE A 21 -5.31 6.93 10.11
CA ILE A 21 -4.61 7.35 8.88
C ILE A 21 -4.41 8.86 8.91
N VAL A 22 -3.17 9.28 9.14
CA VAL A 22 -2.80 10.71 9.23
C VAL A 22 -2.23 11.26 7.92
N TRP A 23 -1.87 10.40 6.97
CA TRP A 23 -1.34 10.82 5.67
C TRP A 23 -1.54 9.76 4.60
N ARG A 24 -1.73 10.21 3.36
CA ARG A 24 -1.89 9.38 2.16
C ARG A 24 -0.91 9.83 1.08
N MET A 25 -0.29 8.86 0.43
CA MET A 25 0.62 9.12 -0.67
C MET A 25 -0.13 9.60 -1.91
N ASN A 26 0.40 10.66 -2.54
CA ASN A 26 -0.04 11.15 -3.84
C ASN A 26 1.15 11.15 -4.81
N LYS A 27 1.52 9.98 -5.31
CA LYS A 27 2.64 9.78 -6.25
C LYS A 27 2.27 8.71 -7.27
N GLU A 28 2.66 8.94 -8.52
CA GLU A 28 2.39 7.99 -9.61
C GLU A 28 2.98 6.61 -9.34
N HIS A 29 2.21 5.56 -9.60
CA HIS A 29 2.60 4.16 -9.42
C HIS A 29 3.05 3.79 -7.99
N HIS A 30 2.63 4.57 -6.99
CA HIS A 30 2.89 4.24 -5.59
C HIS A 30 1.58 4.25 -4.80
N ALA A 31 1.49 3.32 -3.87
CA ALA A 31 0.48 3.29 -2.82
C ALA A 31 1.19 3.49 -1.48
N GLY A 32 0.67 4.33 -0.59
CA GLY A 32 1.28 4.50 0.72
C GLY A 32 0.39 5.22 1.74
N LEU A 33 0.51 4.81 2.99
CA LEU A 33 -0.23 5.34 4.14
C LEU A 33 0.69 5.49 5.35
N ILE A 34 0.49 6.56 6.12
CA ILE A 34 1.03 6.70 7.47
C ILE A 34 -0.13 6.60 8.45
N VAL A 35 0.04 5.75 9.47
CA VAL A 35 -0.89 5.60 10.58
C VAL A 35 -0.26 6.08 11.87
N ALA A 36 -1.07 6.64 12.76
CA ALA A 36 -0.70 7.04 14.11
C ALA A 36 -1.84 6.69 15.08
N ALA A 37 -1.49 6.07 16.21
CA ALA A 37 -2.43 5.70 17.27
C ALA A 37 -1.80 6.01 18.64
N GLU A 38 -2.61 6.02 19.69
CA GLU A 38 -2.16 6.27 21.07
C GLU A 38 -1.28 5.13 21.61
N THR A 39 -1.48 3.91 21.13
CA THR A 39 -0.76 2.72 21.58
C THR A 39 0.05 2.07 20.45
N PRO A 40 1.24 1.54 20.75
CA PRO A 40 2.06 0.85 19.75
C PRO A 40 1.37 -0.42 19.22
N GLU A 41 0.58 -1.11 20.04
CA GLU A 41 -0.18 -2.30 19.64
C GLU A 41 -1.18 -1.98 18.53
N ARG A 42 -1.89 -0.85 18.62
CA ARG A 42 -2.85 -0.43 17.60
C ARG A 42 -2.15 -0.08 16.28
N VAL A 43 -0.98 0.55 16.35
CA VAL A 43 -0.15 0.82 15.15
C VAL A 43 0.27 -0.50 14.50
N GLN A 44 0.72 -1.48 15.29
CA GLN A 44 1.15 -2.79 14.81
C GLN A 44 -0.01 -3.53 14.09
N GLU A 45 -1.19 -3.59 14.71
CA GLU A 45 -2.39 -4.21 14.13
C GLU A 45 -2.78 -3.60 12.78
N LEU A 46 -2.79 -2.26 12.70
CA LEU A 46 -3.09 -1.53 11.46
C LEU A 46 -2.07 -1.83 10.37
N LEU A 47 -0.78 -1.83 10.71
CA LEU A 47 0.28 -2.12 9.75
C LEU A 47 0.18 -3.56 9.23
N GLU A 48 -0.08 -4.55 10.09
CA GLU A 48 -0.21 -5.95 9.68
C GLU A 48 -1.43 -6.15 8.77
N SER A 49 -2.60 -5.63 9.18
CA SER A 49 -3.84 -5.67 8.40
C SER A 49 -3.68 -5.03 7.02
N TYR A 50 -3.10 -3.82 6.97
CA TYR A 50 -2.91 -3.09 5.73
C TYR A 50 -1.83 -3.68 4.84
N THR A 51 -0.79 -4.30 5.40
CA THR A 51 0.24 -4.98 4.62
C THR A 51 -0.37 -6.10 3.77
N GLN A 52 -1.21 -6.95 4.36
CA GLN A 52 -1.86 -8.03 3.63
C GLN A 52 -2.77 -7.49 2.51
N ARG A 53 -3.56 -6.45 2.80
CA ARG A 53 -4.44 -5.82 1.80
C ARG A 53 -3.67 -5.14 0.67
N PHE A 54 -2.60 -4.40 0.97
CA PHE A 54 -1.77 -3.72 -0.04
C PHE A 54 -1.17 -4.70 -1.05
N MET A 55 -0.75 -5.88 -0.58
CA MET A 55 -0.23 -6.95 -1.45
C MET A 55 -1.30 -7.51 -2.39
N HIS A 56 -2.56 -7.52 -1.97
CA HIS A 56 -3.65 -7.95 -2.84
C HIS A 56 -4.05 -6.85 -3.84
N ASP A 57 -4.28 -5.64 -3.31
CA ASP A 57 -4.95 -4.55 -4.02
C ASP A 57 -4.04 -3.85 -5.03
N PHE A 58 -2.75 -3.68 -4.70
CA PHE A 58 -1.85 -2.80 -5.47
C PHE A 58 -0.66 -3.50 -6.10
N TYR A 59 -0.27 -4.66 -5.58
CA TYR A 59 0.98 -5.32 -5.97
C TYR A 59 1.09 -5.45 -7.48
N ALA A 60 2.02 -4.70 -8.07
CA ALA A 60 2.33 -4.78 -9.47
C ALA A 60 3.19 -6.02 -9.69
N THR A 61 2.59 -7.12 -10.16
CA THR A 61 3.37 -8.22 -10.72
C THR A 61 3.71 -7.87 -12.15
N MET A 62 5.01 -7.90 -12.48
CA MET A 62 5.42 -8.03 -13.88
C MET A 62 5.45 -9.53 -14.18
N PRO A 63 4.57 -10.06 -15.05
CA PRO A 63 4.74 -11.42 -15.54
C PRO A 63 6.12 -11.53 -16.18
N VAL A 64 6.78 -12.67 -15.95
CA VAL A 64 8.07 -12.96 -16.59
C VAL A 64 7.87 -12.83 -18.10
N PRO A 65 8.68 -12.04 -18.82
CA PRO A 65 8.55 -11.93 -20.27
C PRO A 65 8.64 -13.32 -20.91
N ASP A 66 7.75 -13.65 -21.85
CA ASP A 66 7.70 -14.96 -22.52
C ASP A 66 9.02 -15.36 -23.21
N LYS A 67 9.90 -14.39 -23.48
CA LYS A 67 11.22 -14.61 -24.06
C LYS A 67 12.28 -13.74 -23.40
N PRO A 68 13.51 -14.26 -23.20
CA PRO A 68 14.66 -13.41 -22.86
C PRO A 68 14.81 -12.35 -23.96
N THR A 69 14.95 -11.08 -23.57
CA THR A 69 15.43 -10.05 -24.48
C THR A 69 16.86 -10.41 -24.89
N SER A 70 17.02 -10.78 -26.16
CA SER A 70 18.31 -11.01 -26.80
C SER A 70 19.05 -9.71 -27.08
#